data_AF-A0A7G9FPT9-F1
#
_entry.id   AF-A0A7G9FPT9-F1
#
_cell.length_a   1.000
_cell.length_b   1.000
_cell.length_c   1.000
_cell.angle_alpha   90.00
_cell.angle_beta   90.00
_cell.angle_gamma   90.00
#
_symmetry.space_group_name_H-M   'P 1'
#
loop_
_entity.id
_entity.type
_entity.pdbx_description
1 polymer ?
#
loop_
_entity_poly.entity_id
_entity_poly.type
_entity_poly.pdbx_seq_one_letter_code
_entity_poly.pdbx_strand_id
1 'polypeptide(L)'
;MAVDKDLLNRGNKEYAPDKCCILPEAINSALASATKRRKRYKSAKVYAIGVVYDKARDKYLARITPFGHDKQVKLHYWDTEEEAFQEYKLFKESEIRILALRYRDKIPDRLFDALIKYEVRPYSSYED
;
A
#
# COMPACT_ATOMS: atom_id res chain seq x y z
N MET A 1 7.00 4.25 -17.14
CA MET A 1 5.54 4.35 -16.89
C MET A 1 5.02 2.93 -16.72
N ALA A 2 3.94 2.74 -15.95
CA ALA A 2 3.33 1.46 -15.66
C ALA A 2 1.80 1.54 -15.81
N VAL A 3 1.17 0.42 -16.12
CA VAL A 3 -0.29 0.29 -16.21
C VAL A 3 -0.83 -0.20 -14.87
N ASP A 4 -1.77 0.54 -14.31
CA ASP A 4 -2.47 0.19 -13.08
C ASP A 4 -3.98 0.07 -13.36
N LYS A 5 -4.63 -0.97 -12.85
CA LYS A 5 -6.07 -1.23 -13.06
C LYS A 5 -6.93 -0.93 -11.83
N ASP A 6 -6.31 -0.60 -10.71
CA ASP A 6 -6.89 -0.68 -9.37
C ASP A 6 -7.00 0.68 -8.67
N LEU A 7 -6.18 1.66 -9.06
CA LEU A 7 -6.21 3.02 -8.52
C LEU A 7 -7.59 3.65 -8.69
N LEU A 8 -8.19 3.48 -9.86
CA LEU A 8 -9.52 4.02 -10.18
C LEU A 8 -10.65 3.03 -9.88
N ASN A 9 -10.38 1.73 -10.00
CA ASN A 9 -11.36 0.66 -9.87
C ASN A 9 -10.81 -0.46 -8.98
N ARG A 10 -10.78 -0.26 -7.66
CA ARG A 10 -10.21 -1.25 -6.72
C ARG A 10 -10.89 -2.61 -6.85
N GLY A 11 -10.09 -3.67 -6.92
CA GLY A 11 -10.60 -5.03 -7.03
C GLY A 11 -10.93 -5.45 -8.45
N ASN A 12 -10.69 -4.59 -9.44
CA ASN A 12 -10.89 -4.92 -10.83
C ASN A 12 -9.99 -6.09 -11.25
N LYS A 13 -10.57 -7.12 -11.87
CA LYS A 13 -9.84 -8.31 -12.32
C LYS A 13 -9.36 -8.19 -13.76
N GLU A 14 -9.92 -7.26 -14.53
CA GLU A 14 -9.72 -7.14 -15.98
C GLU A 14 -8.83 -5.94 -16.35
N TYR A 15 -7.85 -6.17 -17.23
CA TYR A 15 -7.10 -5.09 -17.86
C TYR A 15 -7.83 -4.68 -19.15
N ALA A 16 -8.50 -3.52 -19.11
CA ALA A 16 -9.16 -2.92 -20.26
C ALA A 16 -8.77 -1.43 -20.40
N PRO A 17 -8.72 -0.85 -21.61
CA PRO A 17 -8.27 0.53 -21.84
C PRO A 17 -9.05 1.60 -21.05
N ASP A 18 -10.33 1.37 -20.81
CA ASP A 18 -11.24 2.22 -20.06
C ASP A 18 -11.17 2.02 -18.53
N LYS A 19 -10.61 0.88 -18.09
CA LYS A 19 -10.49 0.50 -16.67
C LYS A 19 -9.09 0.72 -16.09
N CYS A 20 -8.09 0.88 -16.95
CA CYS A 20 -6.69 1.06 -16.56
C CYS A 20 -6.25 2.52 -16.68
N CYS A 21 -5.21 2.88 -15.92
CA CYS A 21 -4.52 4.15 -16.05
C CYS A 21 -3.01 3.94 -16.21
N ILE A 22 -2.35 4.93 -16.82
CA ILE A 22 -0.90 4.94 -16.97
C ILE A 22 -0.34 5.92 -15.94
N LEU A 23 0.60 5.45 -15.13
CA LEU A 23 1.21 6.26 -14.07
C LEU A 23 2.72 5.95 -13.93
N PRO A 24 3.49 6.83 -13.27
CA PRO A 24 4.89 6.58 -12.97
C PRO A 24 5.09 5.28 -12.20
N GLU A 25 6.15 4.53 -12.54
CA GLU A 25 6.46 3.24 -11.92
C GLU A 25 6.68 3.32 -10.41
N ALA A 26 7.19 4.47 -9.95
CA ALA A 26 7.29 4.84 -8.55
C ALA A 26 5.94 4.78 -7.83
N ILE A 27 4.91 5.39 -8.41
CA ILE A 27 3.54 5.40 -7.87
C ILE A 27 2.96 3.99 -7.92
N ASN A 28 3.14 3.28 -9.04
CA ASN A 28 2.66 1.90 -9.19
C ASN A 28 3.21 0.98 -8.08
N SER A 29 4.50 1.10 -7.82
CA SER A 29 5.19 0.30 -6.79
C SER A 29 4.70 0.64 -5.39
N ALA A 30 4.41 1.92 -5.11
CA ALA A 30 3.83 2.35 -3.84
C ALA A 30 2.41 1.78 -3.65
N LEU A 31 1.56 1.83 -4.68
CA LEU A 31 0.21 1.27 -4.66
C LEU A 31 0.22 -0.26 -4.51
N ALA A 32 1.05 -0.95 -5.29
CA ALA A 32 1.16 -2.41 -5.23
C ALA A 32 1.65 -2.89 -3.84
N SER A 33 2.59 -2.19 -3.23
CA SER A 33 3.04 -2.52 -1.87
C SER A 33 2.00 -2.19 -0.79
N ALA A 34 1.08 -1.26 -1.05
CA ALA A 34 -0.05 -0.95 -0.18
C ALA A 34 -1.17 -2.00 -0.21
N THR A 35 -1.20 -2.90 -1.21
CA THR A 35 -2.22 -3.96 -1.35
C THR A 35 -1.66 -5.38 -1.21
N LYS A 36 -0.34 -5.56 -1.33
CA LYS A 36 0.31 -6.86 -1.33
C LYS A 36 0.28 -7.53 0.05
N ARG A 37 -0.52 -8.59 0.16
CA ARG A 37 -0.50 -9.51 1.30
C ARG A 37 0.83 -10.27 1.34
N ARG A 38 1.42 -10.40 2.53
CA ARG A 38 2.59 -11.27 2.74
C ARG A 38 2.17 -12.46 3.60
N LYS A 39 1.88 -13.61 2.98
CA LYS A 39 1.80 -14.90 3.68
C LYS A 39 3.11 -15.65 3.48
N ARG A 40 3.68 -16.19 4.56
CA ARG A 40 4.86 -17.06 4.47
C ARG A 40 4.49 -18.49 4.09
N TYR A 41 3.35 -18.98 4.57
CA TYR A 41 2.80 -20.30 4.31
C TYR A 41 1.26 -20.22 4.23
N LYS A 42 0.61 -21.21 3.59
CA LYS A 42 -0.87 -21.25 3.46
C LYS A 42 -1.60 -21.19 4.81
N SER A 43 -1.02 -21.79 5.85
CA SER A 43 -1.58 -21.86 7.21
C SER A 43 -1.21 -20.68 8.12
N ALA A 44 -0.37 -19.74 7.65
CA ALA A 44 0.05 -18.63 8.50
C ALA A 44 -1.12 -17.68 8.77
N LYS A 45 -1.27 -17.25 10.03
CA LYS A 45 -2.17 -16.15 10.39
C LYS A 45 -1.86 -14.96 9.50
N VAL A 46 -2.91 -14.36 8.98
CA VAL A 46 -2.81 -13.14 8.20
C VAL A 46 -2.96 -11.98 9.14
N TYR A 47 -1.96 -11.10 9.12
CA TYR A 47 -2.07 -9.79 9.72
C TYR A 47 -2.39 -8.73 8.66
N ALA A 48 -2.87 -7.58 9.11
CA ALA A 48 -3.08 -6.40 8.31
C ALA A 48 -1.83 -6.07 7.49
N ILE A 49 -2.03 -5.48 6.32
CA ILE A 49 -0.94 -5.14 5.40
C ILE A 49 0.09 -4.27 6.14
N GLY A 50 1.37 -4.61 5.97
CA GLY A 50 2.47 -3.93 6.64
C GLY A 50 2.71 -4.36 8.09
N VAL A 51 1.78 -5.10 8.72
CA VAL A 51 1.90 -5.52 10.12
C VAL A 51 2.58 -6.88 10.24
N VAL A 52 3.41 -7.01 11.28
CA VAL A 52 4.04 -8.26 11.70
C VAL A 52 3.93 -8.39 13.20
N TYR A 53 3.60 -9.59 13.68
CA TYR A 53 3.65 -9.92 15.10
C TYR A 53 5.03 -10.45 15.49
N ASP A 54 5.64 -9.86 16.51
CA ASP A 54 6.90 -10.29 17.12
C ASP A 54 6.62 -11.14 18.35
N LYS A 55 6.73 -12.47 18.18
CA LYS A 55 6.52 -13.46 19.25
C LYS A 55 7.45 -13.29 20.45
N ALA A 56 8.65 -12.76 20.25
CA ALA A 56 9.62 -12.62 21.35
C ALA A 56 9.24 -11.49 22.31
N ARG A 57 8.50 -10.49 21.81
CA ARG A 57 8.05 -9.32 22.58
C ARG A 57 6.57 -9.36 22.92
N ASP A 58 5.82 -10.27 22.31
CA ASP A 58 4.36 -10.31 22.36
C ASP A 58 3.74 -8.97 21.92
N LYS A 59 4.21 -8.42 20.80
CA LYS A 59 3.80 -7.12 20.27
C LYS A 59 3.64 -7.16 18.75
N TYR A 60 2.84 -6.23 18.22
CA TYR A 60 2.68 -5.98 16.80
C TYR A 60 3.58 -4.83 16.35
N LEU A 61 4.04 -4.84 15.11
CA LEU A 61 4.80 -3.72 14.56
C LEU A 61 4.53 -3.55 13.06
N ALA A 62 4.62 -2.32 12.59
CA ALA A 62 4.57 -2.00 11.17
C ALA A 62 5.97 -2.09 10.53
N ARG A 63 6.03 -2.57 9.28
CA ARG A 63 7.23 -2.56 8.45
C ARG A 63 6.95 -1.93 7.10
N ILE A 64 7.78 -0.99 6.72
CA ILE A 64 7.68 -0.28 5.44
C ILE A 64 9.04 -0.25 4.76
N THR A 65 9.04 -0.30 3.43
CA THR A 65 10.20 0.06 2.62
C THR A 65 9.85 1.39 1.97
N PRO A 66 10.36 2.52 2.48
CA PRO A 66 10.01 3.82 1.94
C PRO A 66 10.45 3.94 0.48
N PHE A 67 9.72 4.72 -0.30
CA PHE A 67 10.00 4.96 -1.70
C PHE A 67 11.40 5.55 -1.89
N GLY A 68 12.17 4.98 -2.82
CA GLY A 68 13.55 5.39 -3.08
C GLY A 68 14.57 4.78 -2.11
N HIS A 69 14.14 3.91 -1.20
CA HIS A 69 15.01 3.16 -0.31
C HIS A 69 14.96 1.66 -0.62
N ASP A 70 16.09 1.00 -0.39
CA ASP A 70 16.31 -0.43 -0.58
C ASP A 70 16.06 -1.23 0.72
N LYS A 71 16.09 -0.55 1.87
CA LYS A 71 15.98 -1.18 3.18
C LYS A 71 14.57 -1.09 3.76
N GLN A 72 14.12 -2.20 4.32
CA GLN A 72 12.92 -2.24 5.14
C GLN A 72 13.21 -1.66 6.53
N VAL A 73 12.34 -0.76 6.97
CA VAL A 73 12.36 -0.14 8.29
C VAL A 73 11.25 -0.76 9.15
N LYS A 74 11.58 -1.03 10.42
CA LYS A 74 10.59 -1.37 11.45
C LYS A 74 10.16 -0.08 12.14
N LEU A 75 8.87 0.11 12.29
CA LEU A 75 8.30 1.24 13.03
C LEU A 75 8.13 0.87 14.50
N HIS A 76 7.13 1.41 15.19
CA HIS A 76 6.92 1.18 16.61
C HIS A 76 6.34 -0.20 16.90
N TYR A 77 6.51 -0.63 18.15
CA TYR A 77 5.83 -1.80 18.70
C TYR A 77 4.55 -1.36 19.39
N TRP A 78 3.47 -2.08 19.11
CA TRP A 78 2.12 -1.83 19.58
C TRP A 78 1.53 -3.07 20.22
N ASP A 79 0.52 -2.87 21.07
CA ASP A 79 -0.20 -3.94 21.74
C ASP A 79 -1.20 -4.62 20.80
N THR A 80 -1.74 -3.87 19.85
CA THR A 80 -2.76 -4.36 18.93
C THR A 80 -2.31 -4.34 17.47
N GLU A 81 -2.94 -5.20 16.67
CA GLU A 81 -2.73 -5.25 15.22
C GLU A 81 -3.22 -3.96 14.55
N GLU A 82 -4.31 -3.41 15.06
CA GLU A 82 -4.97 -2.20 14.60
C GLU A 82 -4.08 -0.97 14.76
N GLU A 83 -3.45 -0.79 15.92
CA GLU A 83 -2.52 0.33 16.16
C GLU A 83 -1.32 0.27 15.22
N ALA A 84 -0.71 -0.90 15.07
CA ALA A 84 0.38 -1.09 14.11
C ALA A 84 -0.08 -0.81 12.68
N PHE A 85 -1.30 -1.21 12.31
CA PHE A 85 -1.84 -0.91 11.00
C PHE A 85 -2.12 0.59 10.80
N GLN A 86 -2.63 1.30 11.81
CA GLN A 86 -2.85 2.76 11.70
C GLN A 86 -1.55 3.50 11.44
N GLU A 87 -0.47 3.09 12.10
CA GLU A 87 0.85 3.65 11.84
C GLU A 87 1.30 3.36 10.40
N TYR A 88 1.19 2.11 9.94
CA TYR A 88 1.50 1.76 8.55
C TYR A 88 0.67 2.58 7.55
N LYS A 89 -0.64 2.70 7.78
CA LYS A 89 -1.59 3.46 6.96
C LYS A 89 -1.14 4.91 6.83
N LEU A 90 -0.84 5.57 7.95
CA LEU A 90 -0.39 6.95 7.97
C LEU A 90 0.88 7.17 7.12
N PHE A 91 1.90 6.35 7.33
CA PHE A 91 3.15 6.44 6.57
C PHE A 91 2.93 6.17 5.09
N LYS A 92 2.16 5.12 4.76
CA LYS A 92 1.98 4.69 3.38
C LYS A 92 1.13 5.66 2.57
N GLU A 93 0.07 6.19 3.15
CA GLU A 93 -0.74 7.24 2.50
C GLU A 93 0.07 8.53 2.34
N SER A 94 0.90 8.90 3.31
CA SER A 94 1.77 10.08 3.21
C SER A 94 2.78 9.94 2.07
N GLU A 95 3.39 8.76 1.93
CA GLU A 95 4.28 8.45 0.80
C GLU A 95 3.56 8.57 -0.54
N ILE A 96 2.34 8.03 -0.66
CA ILE A 96 1.53 8.13 -1.89
C ILE A 96 1.21 9.59 -2.22
N ARG A 97 0.83 10.40 -1.22
CA ARG A 97 0.57 11.84 -1.40
C ARG A 97 1.83 12.61 -1.85
N ILE A 98 2.98 12.32 -1.24
CA ILE A 98 4.27 12.92 -1.63
C ILE A 98 4.61 12.56 -3.09
N LEU A 99 4.41 11.31 -3.48
CA LEU A 99 4.61 10.87 -4.85
C LEU A 99 3.62 11.55 -5.81
N ALA A 100 2.35 11.68 -5.44
CA ALA A 100 1.36 12.38 -6.26
C ALA A 100 1.78 13.83 -6.54
N LEU A 101 2.24 14.55 -5.52
CA LEU A 101 2.76 15.92 -5.65
C LEU A 101 4.02 15.97 -6.52
N ARG A 102 4.97 15.06 -6.29
CA ARG A 102 6.22 14.98 -7.08
C ARG A 102 5.97 14.77 -8.57
N TYR A 103 4.92 14.04 -8.93
CA TYR A 103 4.57 13.72 -10.31
C TYR A 103 3.36 14.50 -10.82
N ARG A 104 2.98 15.62 -10.17
CA ARG A 104 1.77 16.39 -10.50
C ARG A 104 1.65 16.75 -11.97
N ASP A 105 2.76 17.15 -12.60
CA ASP A 105 2.81 17.58 -14.01
C ASP A 105 2.93 16.40 -14.99
N LYS A 106 3.05 15.17 -14.47
CA LYS A 106 3.26 13.94 -15.23
C LYS A 106 2.08 12.99 -15.18
N ILE A 107 1.00 13.35 -14.48
CA ILE A 107 -0.22 12.56 -14.36
C ILE A 107 -1.46 13.42 -14.59
N PRO A 108 -2.55 12.87 -15.14
CA PRO A 108 -3.83 13.56 -15.24
C PRO A 108 -4.41 13.91 -13.86
N ASP A 109 -5.18 15.00 -13.80
CA ASP A 109 -5.83 15.50 -12.56
C ASP A 109 -6.66 14.43 -11.86
N ARG A 110 -7.42 13.64 -12.64
CA ARG A 110 -8.20 12.52 -12.11
C ARG A 110 -7.35 11.50 -11.34
N LEU A 111 -6.12 11.22 -11.80
CA LEU A 111 -5.22 10.29 -11.10
C LEU A 111 -4.62 10.95 -9.87
N PHE A 112 -4.25 12.23 -9.96
CA PHE A 112 -3.78 13.00 -8.82
C PHE A 112 -4.81 12.99 -7.68
N ASP A 113 -6.07 13.33 -7.98
CA ASP A 113 -7.15 13.34 -6.99
C ASP A 113 -7.37 11.95 -6.36
N ALA A 114 -7.30 10.89 -7.17
CA ALA A 114 -7.42 9.52 -6.68
C ALA A 114 -6.26 9.15 -5.74
N LEU A 115 -5.04 9.60 -6.01
CA LEU A 115 -3.87 9.37 -5.15
C LEU A 115 -3.95 10.15 -3.84
N ILE A 116 -4.40 11.42 -3.88
CA ILE A 116 -4.55 12.25 -2.68
C ILE A 116 -5.59 11.65 -1.72
N LYS A 117 -6.68 11.12 -2.28
CA LYS A 117 -7.78 10.47 -1.54
C LYS A 117 -7.55 8.98 -1.29
N TYR A 118 -6.39 8.43 -1.68
CA TYR A 118 -6.16 7.00 -1.58
C TYR A 118 -6.11 6.55 -0.12
N GLU A 119 -6.99 5.61 0.24
CA GLU A 119 -7.07 5.07 1.59
C GLU A 119 -6.48 3.66 1.67
N VAL A 120 -5.42 3.44 2.45
CA VAL A 120 -4.88 2.08 2.62
C VAL A 120 -5.84 1.24 3.47
N ARG A 121 -6.17 0.04 2.99
CA ARG A 121 -7.03 -0.93 3.70
C ARG A 121 -6.20 -2.00 4.39
N PRO A 122 -6.63 -2.53 5.54
CA PRO A 122 -5.87 -3.54 6.28
C PRO A 122 -5.81 -4.87 5.55
N TYR A 123 -6.84 -5.19 4.75
CA TYR A 123 -6.96 -6.44 4.02
C TYR A 123 -7.27 -6.18 2.56
N SER A 124 -6.78 -7.08 1.71
CA SER A 124 -6.95 -7.01 0.26
C SER A 124 -8.37 -7.38 -0.15
N SER A 125 -8.93 -6.67 -1.14
CA SER A 125 -10.29 -6.88 -1.67
C SER A 125 -10.37 -7.90 -2.81
N TYR A 126 -9.30 -8.63 -3.12
CA TYR A 126 -9.33 -9.67 -4.17
C TYR A 126 -9.80 -11.05 -3.68
N GLU A 127 -10.24 -11.14 -2.43
CA GLU A 127 -10.68 -12.39 -1.81
C GLU A 127 -12.13 -12.23 -1.29
N ASP A 128 -13.07 -12.18 -2.24
CA ASP A 128 -14.40 -12.78 -2.13
C ASP A 128 -14.50 -13.89 -3.18
#